data_AF-T0G4I8-F1
#
_entry.id   AF-T0G4I8-F1
#
_cell.length_a   1.000
_cell.length_b   1.000
_cell.length_c   1.000
_cell.angle_alpha   90.00
_cell.angle_beta   90.00
_cell.angle_gamma   90.00
#
_symmetry.space_group_name_H-M   'P 1'
#
loop_
_entity.id
_entity.type
_entity.pdbx_description
1 polymer ?
#
loop_
_entity_poly.entity_id
_entity_poly.type
_entity_poly.pdbx_seq_one_letter_code
_entity_poly.pdbx_strand_id
1 'polypeptide(L)'
;MKHIKLFLILFFALLITIGCKKEEKKQEAQILGTRFANFDQWIYKVPGSDKKEDQVGLVYGMEEVTGLETVDTEVATKKGTSTVTFIKVKTVENKEGYAPVKNFSENVYFVLNDSDDAFVKPTITANTKGKLKRGMYCLEQEVIGEFSKVTCYDSILTEEKLNNYYDVWIKTVSASLSKDALLGETVKLLKKSSQELSRYNSVSDEEKNKILQVATEALKKAASKQDEFNADINALAGKFGIVLQ
;
A
#
# COMPACT_ATOMS: atom_id res chain seq x y z
N MET A 1 -67.61 26.79 23.74
CA MET A 1 -66.74 25.70 24.29
C MET A 1 -66.43 24.55 23.32
N LYS A 2 -67.23 24.26 22.29
CA LYS A 2 -66.95 23.16 21.34
C LYS A 2 -65.82 23.45 20.33
N HIS A 3 -65.62 24.70 19.93
CA HIS A 3 -64.58 25.09 18.95
C HIS A 3 -63.15 25.15 19.54
N ILE A 4 -63.01 25.39 20.85
CA ILE A 4 -61.69 25.43 21.52
C ILE A 4 -61.08 24.02 21.62
N LYS A 5 -61.92 22.99 21.83
CA LYS A 5 -61.47 21.59 21.85
C LYS A 5 -61.00 21.11 20.49
N LEU A 6 -61.62 21.58 19.40
CA LEU A 6 -61.22 21.21 18.04
C LEU A 6 -59.87 21.84 17.66
N PHE A 7 -59.62 23.08 18.08
CA PHE A 7 -58.35 23.78 17.82
C PHE A 7 -57.17 23.17 18.60
N LEU A 8 -57.41 22.74 19.85
CA LEU A 8 -56.39 22.07 20.67
C LEU A 8 -55.99 20.69 20.14
N ILE A 9 -56.95 19.93 19.60
CA ILE A 9 -56.67 18.61 19.00
C ILE A 9 -55.90 18.77 17.67
N LEU A 10 -56.19 19.80 16.89
CA LEU A 10 -55.49 20.08 15.63
C LEU A 10 -54.04 20.54 15.86
N PHE A 11 -53.79 21.35 16.89
CA PHE A 11 -52.45 21.84 17.23
C PHE A 11 -51.57 20.73 17.83
N PHE A 12 -52.17 19.80 18.59
CA PHE A 12 -51.45 18.64 19.13
C PHE A 12 -51.09 17.63 18.05
N ALA A 13 -51.94 17.46 17.02
CA ALA A 13 -51.63 16.61 15.87
C ALA A 13 -50.50 17.18 14.97
N LEU A 14 -50.38 18.52 14.89
CA LEU A 14 -49.32 19.19 14.10
C LEU A 14 -47.95 19.17 14.79
N LEU A 15 -47.89 19.05 16.12
CA LEU A 15 -46.64 19.01 16.88
C LEU A 15 -45.95 17.63 16.83
N ILE A 16 -46.69 16.55 16.53
CA ILE A 16 -46.14 15.19 16.50
C ILE A 16 -45.40 14.90 15.18
N THR A 17 -45.62 15.69 14.13
CA THR A 17 -44.99 15.46 12.81
C THR A 17 -43.64 16.16 12.62
N ILE A 18 -43.17 16.96 13.57
CA ILE A 18 -41.87 17.68 13.49
C ILE A 18 -40.75 16.90 14.24
N GLY A 19 -41.11 15.85 14.99
CA GLY A 19 -40.21 15.15 15.92
C GLY A 19 -39.54 13.87 15.42
N CYS A 20 -39.62 13.53 14.13
CA CYS A 20 -38.89 12.38 13.57
C CYS A 20 -37.94 12.85 12.47
N LYS A 21 -36.86 13.56 12.88
CA LYS A 21 -35.62 13.46 12.11
C LYS A 21 -35.28 11.97 12.12
N LYS A 22 -35.47 11.33 10.97
CA LYS A 22 -34.92 10.02 10.68
C LYS A 22 -33.42 10.17 10.94
N GLU A 23 -32.93 9.72 12.09
CA GLU A 23 -31.51 9.50 12.25
C GLU A 23 -31.15 8.52 11.13
N GLU A 24 -30.50 9.05 10.09
CA GLU A 24 -29.73 8.20 9.20
C GLU A 24 -28.83 7.41 10.14
N LYS A 25 -29.13 6.12 10.26
CA LYS A 25 -28.23 5.18 10.92
C LYS A 25 -26.88 5.42 10.27
N LYS A 26 -25.95 6.04 11.01
CA LYS A 26 -24.53 6.03 10.67
C LYS A 26 -24.24 4.58 10.36
N GLN A 27 -23.94 4.30 9.10
CA GLN A 27 -23.55 2.97 8.66
C GLN A 27 -22.47 2.51 9.64
N GLU A 28 -22.76 1.45 10.41
CA GLU A 28 -21.80 0.95 11.38
C GLU A 28 -20.52 0.66 10.60
N ALA A 29 -19.42 1.30 11.01
CA ALA A 29 -18.15 1.21 10.31
C ALA A 29 -17.74 -0.27 10.26
N GLN A 30 -17.93 -0.89 9.10
CA GLN A 30 -17.46 -2.23 8.86
C GLN A 30 -15.95 -2.14 8.68
N ILE A 31 -15.20 -2.54 9.72
CA ILE A 31 -13.74 -2.64 9.63
C ILE A 31 -13.40 -3.48 8.40
N LEU A 32 -12.79 -2.83 7.41
CA LEU A 32 -12.39 -3.42 6.13
C LEU A 32 -11.16 -4.33 6.27
N GLY A 33 -10.50 -4.26 7.43
CA GLY A 33 -9.37 -5.09 7.82
C GLY A 33 -8.02 -4.41 7.56
N THR A 34 -6.96 -5.19 7.68
CA THR A 34 -5.59 -4.74 7.43
C THR A 34 -5.40 -4.34 5.96
N ARG A 35 -4.67 -3.26 5.74
CA ARG A 35 -4.30 -2.73 4.44
C ARG A 35 -2.84 -2.31 4.46
N PHE A 36 -2.19 -2.37 3.31
CA PHE A 36 -0.80 -1.95 3.14
C PHE A 36 -0.73 -0.83 2.12
N ALA A 37 -0.05 0.26 2.43
CA ALA A 37 0.12 1.33 1.45
C ALA A 37 1.01 0.87 0.28
N ASN A 38 0.65 1.28 -0.93
CA ASN A 38 1.38 0.90 -2.15
C ASN A 38 2.63 1.76 -2.35
N PHE A 39 2.63 2.97 -1.79
CA PHE A 39 3.67 3.98 -1.86
C PHE A 39 3.46 5.02 -0.75
N ASP A 40 4.46 5.86 -0.52
CA ASP A 40 4.40 6.95 0.45
C ASP A 40 3.28 7.94 0.09
N GLN A 41 2.34 8.16 0.99
CA GLN A 41 1.19 9.03 0.74
C GLN A 41 0.70 9.72 2.01
N TRP A 42 0.19 10.94 1.84
CA TRP A 42 -0.55 11.61 2.90
C TRP A 42 -1.95 11.05 3.04
N ILE A 43 -2.42 10.96 4.27
CA ILE A 43 -3.82 10.75 4.60
C ILE A 43 -4.43 12.09 5.08
N TYR A 44 -5.68 12.34 4.70
CA TYR A 44 -6.32 13.64 4.86
C TYR A 44 -7.54 13.58 5.78
N LYS A 45 -7.88 14.68 6.45
CA LYS A 45 -9.09 14.78 7.29
C LYS A 45 -10.37 14.60 6.49
N VAL A 46 -10.36 15.04 5.24
CA VAL A 46 -11.51 15.08 4.33
C VAL A 46 -11.19 14.23 3.10
N PRO A 47 -12.09 13.32 2.66
CA PRO A 47 -11.88 12.57 1.43
C PRO A 47 -11.81 13.52 0.22
N GLY A 48 -10.87 13.28 -0.68
CA GLY A 48 -10.65 14.11 -1.86
C GLY A 48 -9.90 15.43 -1.63
N SER A 49 -9.50 15.76 -0.39
CA SER A 49 -8.67 16.94 -0.15
C SER A 49 -7.25 16.74 -0.64
N ASP A 50 -6.68 17.79 -1.23
CA ASP A 50 -5.26 17.93 -1.56
C ASP A 50 -4.59 19.06 -0.75
N LYS A 51 -5.33 19.68 0.18
CA LYS A 51 -4.88 20.81 0.97
C LYS A 51 -3.91 20.40 2.06
N LYS A 52 -2.90 21.22 2.31
CA LYS A 52 -1.86 20.93 3.30
C LYS A 52 -2.40 20.92 4.73
N GLU A 53 -3.32 21.82 5.05
CA GLU A 53 -3.99 21.92 6.36
C GLU A 53 -4.86 20.70 6.70
N ASP A 54 -5.25 19.93 5.69
CA ASP A 54 -6.03 18.71 5.84
C ASP A 54 -5.15 17.47 6.02
N GLN A 55 -3.83 17.57 5.83
CA GLN A 55 -2.91 16.45 6.07
C GLN A 55 -2.92 16.04 7.56
N VAL A 56 -3.11 14.75 7.80
CA VAL A 56 -3.11 14.15 9.15
C VAL A 56 -1.77 13.46 9.43
N GLY A 57 -1.26 12.72 8.46
CA GLY A 57 -0.04 11.95 8.60
C GLY A 57 0.46 11.40 7.27
N LEU A 58 1.75 11.10 7.21
CA LEU A 58 2.38 10.39 6.11
C LEU A 58 2.35 8.89 6.43
N VAL A 59 1.86 8.08 5.49
CA VAL A 59 1.88 6.61 5.53
C VAL A 59 2.91 6.14 4.51
N TYR A 60 3.87 5.31 4.93
CA TYR A 60 5.06 4.98 4.14
C TYR A 60 4.96 3.62 3.43
N GLY A 61 5.10 3.55 2.11
CA GLY A 61 5.24 2.32 1.32
C GLY A 61 4.43 1.17 1.92
N MET A 62 4.94 -0.05 2.01
CA MET A 62 4.27 -1.22 2.65
C MET A 62 3.96 -1.11 4.17
N GLU A 63 3.69 0.07 4.72
CA GLU A 63 3.20 0.27 6.09
C GLU A 63 1.78 -0.29 6.25
N GLU A 64 1.58 -0.99 7.36
CA GLU A 64 0.30 -1.54 7.76
C GLU A 64 -0.61 -0.45 8.34
N VAL A 65 -1.85 -0.39 7.84
CA VAL A 65 -2.92 0.45 8.37
C VAL A 65 -4.19 -0.37 8.53
N THR A 66 -5.07 0.05 9.43
CA THR A 66 -6.41 -0.54 9.53
C THR A 66 -7.38 0.24 8.65
N GLY A 67 -7.98 -0.42 7.66
CA GLY A 67 -9.10 0.12 6.89
C GLY A 67 -10.40 0.09 7.70
N LEU A 68 -11.09 1.23 7.75
CA LEU A 68 -12.28 1.41 8.60
C LEU A 68 -13.57 1.48 7.80
N GLU A 69 -13.62 2.29 6.77
CA GLU A 69 -14.81 2.49 5.92
C GLU A 69 -14.40 3.05 4.56
N THR A 70 -15.29 2.93 3.57
CA THR A 70 -15.12 3.55 2.25
C THR A 70 -16.16 4.63 1.99
N VAL A 71 -15.74 5.70 1.34
CA VAL A 71 -16.60 6.82 0.95
C VAL A 71 -16.32 7.15 -0.51
N ASP A 72 -17.38 7.17 -1.32
CA ASP A 72 -17.30 7.68 -2.69
C ASP A 72 -17.38 9.20 -2.69
N THR A 73 -16.46 9.86 -3.39
CA THR A 73 -16.41 11.32 -3.46
C THR A 73 -16.16 11.76 -4.89
N GLU A 74 -16.90 12.78 -5.32
CA GLU A 74 -16.65 13.45 -6.59
C GLU A 74 -15.39 14.32 -6.49
N VAL A 75 -14.41 14.04 -7.33
CA VAL A 75 -13.18 14.83 -7.43
C VAL A 75 -13.07 15.47 -8.81
N ALA A 76 -12.62 16.72 -8.84
CA ALA A 76 -12.34 17.41 -10.09
C ALA A 76 -11.08 16.82 -10.74
N THR A 77 -11.19 16.47 -12.02
CA THR A 77 -10.08 16.00 -12.84
C THR A 77 -9.90 16.91 -14.05
N LYS A 78 -8.78 16.75 -14.76
CA LYS A 78 -8.52 17.45 -16.04
C LYS A 78 -9.59 17.19 -17.11
N LYS A 79 -10.39 16.13 -16.99
CA LYS A 79 -11.43 15.73 -17.95
C LYS A 79 -12.85 15.93 -17.42
N GLY A 80 -13.03 16.63 -16.29
CA GLY A 80 -14.31 16.81 -15.61
C GLY A 80 -14.35 16.13 -14.25
N THR A 81 -15.54 15.92 -13.69
CA THR A 81 -15.70 15.27 -12.38
C THR A 81 -15.64 13.75 -12.52
N SER A 82 -14.93 13.09 -11.61
CA SER A 82 -14.94 11.63 -11.50
C SER A 82 -15.24 11.21 -10.07
N THR A 83 -16.03 10.16 -9.90
CA THR A 83 -16.20 9.51 -8.60
C THR A 83 -14.96 8.69 -8.27
N VAL A 84 -14.37 8.94 -7.10
CA VAL A 84 -13.26 8.17 -6.56
C VAL A 84 -13.65 7.63 -5.19
N THR A 85 -13.42 6.34 -4.98
CA THR A 85 -13.61 5.68 -3.69
C THR A 85 -12.39 5.94 -2.81
N PHE A 86 -12.63 6.57 -1.66
CA PHE A 86 -11.66 6.77 -0.59
C PHE A 86 -11.87 5.72 0.49
N ILE A 87 -10.79 5.33 1.15
CA ILE A 87 -10.80 4.54 2.35
C ILE A 87 -10.37 5.41 3.53
N LYS A 88 -11.10 5.34 4.63
CA LYS A 88 -10.64 5.85 5.92
C LYS A 88 -9.72 4.81 6.53
N VAL A 89 -8.51 5.22 6.88
CA VAL A 89 -7.50 4.36 7.49
C VAL A 89 -7.10 4.87 8.85
N LYS A 90 -6.66 3.95 9.71
CA LYS A 90 -6.03 4.23 11.00
C LYS A 90 -4.60 3.71 10.99
N THR A 91 -3.64 4.59 11.25
CA THR A 91 -2.22 4.21 11.33
C THR A 91 -1.89 3.52 12.64
N VAL A 92 -0.70 2.91 12.73
CA VAL A 92 -0.16 2.34 13.97
C VAL A 92 -0.01 3.39 15.09
N GLU A 93 0.18 4.66 14.73
CA GLU A 93 0.21 5.80 15.65
C GLU A 93 -1.19 6.31 16.05
N ASN A 94 -2.25 5.58 15.70
CA ASN A 94 -3.65 5.93 15.93
C ASN A 94 -4.12 7.22 15.22
N LYS A 95 -3.45 7.64 14.15
CA LYS A 95 -3.93 8.76 13.30
C LYS A 95 -4.94 8.24 12.29
N GLU A 96 -6.05 8.95 12.13
CA GLU A 96 -7.11 8.59 11.18
C GLU A 96 -7.24 9.60 10.05
N GLY A 97 -7.36 9.11 8.82
CA GLY A 97 -7.53 9.96 7.65
C GLY A 97 -7.92 9.17 6.41
N TYR A 98 -8.21 9.88 5.33
CA TYR A 98 -8.68 9.36 4.06
C TYR A 98 -7.59 9.37 3.01
N ALA A 99 -7.55 8.33 2.19
CA ALA A 99 -6.78 8.27 0.96
C ALA A 99 -7.51 7.38 -0.07
N PRO A 100 -7.21 7.49 -1.38
CA PRO A 100 -7.85 6.65 -2.39
C PRO A 100 -7.66 5.16 -2.11
N VAL A 101 -8.74 4.36 -2.21
CA VAL A 101 -8.69 2.92 -1.91
C VAL A 101 -7.66 2.18 -2.76
N LYS A 102 -7.51 2.57 -4.02
CA LYS A 102 -6.52 2.01 -4.97
C LYS A 102 -5.05 2.18 -4.55
N ASN A 103 -4.79 3.05 -3.58
CA ASN A 103 -3.44 3.26 -3.06
C ASN A 103 -3.07 2.25 -1.96
N PHE A 104 -3.97 1.33 -1.65
CA PHE A 104 -3.75 0.28 -0.66
C PHE A 104 -3.95 -1.10 -1.29
N SER A 105 -3.17 -2.06 -0.80
CA SER A 105 -3.33 -3.49 -1.08
C SER A 105 -3.87 -4.19 0.17
N GLU A 106 -4.62 -5.27 -0.01
CA GLU A 106 -5.00 -6.12 1.14
C GLU A 106 -3.84 -7.01 1.60
N ASN A 107 -2.96 -7.37 0.67
CA ASN A 107 -1.80 -8.19 0.94
C ASN A 107 -0.55 -7.64 0.24
N VAL A 108 0.60 -7.91 0.86
CA VAL A 108 1.91 -7.80 0.24
C VAL A 108 2.54 -9.18 0.26
N TYR A 109 3.01 -9.65 -0.89
CA TYR A 109 3.72 -10.92 -1.01
C TYR A 109 5.22 -10.67 -1.17
N PHE A 110 6.02 -11.20 -0.25
CA PHE A 110 7.47 -11.17 -0.31
C PHE A 110 7.96 -12.49 -0.92
N VAL A 111 8.74 -12.38 -1.99
CA VAL A 111 9.26 -13.56 -2.71
C VAL A 111 10.52 -14.03 -2.02
N LEU A 112 10.47 -15.25 -1.49
CA LEU A 112 11.56 -15.90 -0.79
C LEU A 112 12.44 -16.75 -1.72
N ASN A 113 11.92 -17.25 -2.85
CA ASN A 113 12.70 -18.09 -3.77
C ASN A 113 12.36 -17.82 -5.24
N ASP A 114 13.35 -18.04 -6.12
CA ASP A 114 13.22 -17.93 -7.58
C ASP A 114 12.50 -19.16 -8.16
N SER A 115 11.17 -19.17 -8.18
CA SER A 115 10.43 -20.38 -8.57
C SER A 115 9.12 -20.09 -9.31
N ASP A 116 8.29 -19.23 -8.72
CA ASP A 116 6.91 -19.04 -9.14
C ASP A 116 6.80 -18.25 -10.43
N ASP A 117 5.89 -18.67 -11.30
CA ASP A 117 5.65 -18.01 -12.58
C ASP A 117 4.76 -16.76 -12.41
N ALA A 118 5.11 -15.70 -13.14
CA ALA A 118 4.29 -14.49 -13.27
C ALA A 118 3.42 -14.60 -14.52
N PHE A 119 2.17 -15.03 -14.36
CA PHE A 119 1.25 -15.32 -15.46
C PHE A 119 0.61 -14.05 -16.05
N VAL A 120 0.26 -14.10 -17.34
CA VAL A 120 -0.50 -13.02 -18.00
C VAL A 120 -2.01 -13.10 -17.67
N LYS A 121 -2.50 -14.26 -17.24
CA LYS A 121 -3.92 -14.52 -16.86
C LYS A 121 -3.96 -15.40 -15.60
N PRO A 122 -5.08 -15.45 -14.84
CA PRO A 122 -5.20 -16.25 -13.61
C PRO A 122 -5.39 -17.75 -13.90
N THR A 123 -4.41 -18.37 -14.57
CA THR A 123 -4.40 -19.81 -14.85
C THR A 123 -2.99 -20.31 -15.10
N ILE A 124 -2.68 -21.53 -14.64
CA ILE A 124 -1.36 -22.16 -14.78
C ILE A 124 -0.98 -22.48 -16.24
N THR A 125 -1.96 -22.49 -17.15
CA THR A 125 -1.74 -22.75 -18.59
C THR A 125 -1.52 -21.48 -19.40
N ALA A 126 -1.53 -20.31 -18.77
CA ALA A 126 -1.29 -19.04 -19.45
C ALA A 126 0.21 -18.84 -19.75
N ASN A 127 0.49 -18.03 -20.76
CA ASN A 127 1.83 -17.49 -20.98
C ASN A 127 2.32 -16.73 -19.73
N THR A 128 3.63 -16.75 -19.52
CA THR A 128 4.31 -16.11 -18.38
C THR A 128 5.11 -14.90 -18.85
N LYS A 129 5.18 -13.84 -18.04
CA LYS A 129 6.14 -12.72 -18.22
C LYS A 129 7.53 -13.02 -17.64
N GLY A 130 7.70 -14.18 -17.01
CA GLY A 130 8.93 -14.64 -16.38
C GLY A 130 8.63 -15.33 -15.05
N LYS A 131 9.68 -15.50 -14.25
CA LYS A 131 9.61 -16.03 -12.88
C LYS A 131 9.81 -14.91 -11.88
N LEU A 132 9.05 -14.96 -10.79
CA LEU A 132 9.30 -14.13 -9.62
C LEU A 132 10.72 -14.38 -9.11
N LYS A 133 11.38 -13.31 -8.70
CA LYS A 133 12.73 -13.36 -8.15
C LYS A 133 12.70 -13.10 -6.66
N ARG A 134 13.55 -13.78 -5.92
CA ARG A 134 13.80 -13.60 -4.51
C ARG A 134 14.10 -12.13 -4.22
N GLY A 135 13.50 -11.63 -3.15
CA GLY A 135 13.57 -10.22 -2.75
C GLY A 135 12.61 -9.31 -3.52
N MET A 136 11.83 -9.82 -4.48
CA MET A 136 10.68 -9.07 -4.98
C MET A 136 9.64 -8.90 -3.87
N TYR A 137 8.97 -7.75 -3.86
CA TYR A 137 7.70 -7.59 -3.17
C TYR A 137 6.59 -7.31 -4.18
N CYS A 138 5.43 -7.93 -3.98
CA CYS A 138 4.28 -7.87 -4.86
C CYS A 138 3.07 -7.28 -4.13
N LEU A 139 2.55 -6.18 -4.66
CA LEU A 139 1.38 -5.48 -4.12
C LEU A 139 0.11 -6.03 -4.77
N GLU A 140 -0.83 -6.51 -3.95
CA GLU A 140 -2.10 -7.07 -4.41
C GLU A 140 -3.08 -6.02 -4.91
N GLN A 141 -3.61 -6.25 -6.12
CA GLN A 141 -4.61 -5.39 -6.74
C GLN A 141 -5.99 -6.05 -6.80
N GLU A 142 -6.02 -7.37 -7.02
CA GLU A 142 -7.26 -8.14 -7.25
C GLU A 142 -7.00 -9.61 -6.95
N VAL A 143 -8.03 -10.36 -6.53
CA VAL A 143 -7.95 -11.80 -6.26
C VAL A 143 -9.01 -12.53 -7.07
N ILE A 144 -8.60 -13.60 -7.77
CA ILE A 144 -9.48 -14.55 -8.47
C ILE A 144 -9.06 -15.97 -8.10
N GLY A 145 -9.85 -16.63 -7.24
CA GLY A 145 -9.55 -17.98 -6.76
C GLY A 145 -8.20 -18.04 -6.05
N GLU A 146 -7.29 -18.89 -6.53
CA GLU A 146 -5.93 -19.05 -5.99
C GLU A 146 -4.91 -18.05 -6.56
N PHE A 147 -5.35 -17.12 -7.41
CA PHE A 147 -4.49 -16.16 -8.09
C PHE A 147 -4.72 -14.75 -7.57
N SER A 148 -3.64 -14.01 -7.34
CA SER A 148 -3.69 -12.57 -7.12
C SER A 148 -3.07 -11.84 -8.30
N LYS A 149 -3.77 -10.81 -8.79
CA LYS A 149 -3.20 -9.82 -9.68
C LYS A 149 -2.34 -8.89 -8.85
N VAL A 150 -1.10 -8.72 -9.27
CA VAL A 150 -0.09 -7.98 -8.51
C VAL A 150 0.75 -7.09 -9.40
N THR A 151 1.34 -6.07 -8.77
CA THR A 151 2.54 -5.43 -9.28
C THR A 151 3.72 -5.81 -8.39
N CYS A 152 4.72 -6.47 -8.97
CA CYS A 152 5.93 -6.92 -8.31
C CYS A 152 7.11 -6.01 -8.65
N TYR A 153 7.93 -5.72 -7.64
CA TYR A 153 9.12 -4.92 -7.79
C TYR A 153 10.36 -5.64 -7.29
N ASP A 154 11.42 -5.65 -8.10
CA ASP A 154 12.75 -6.09 -7.64
C ASP A 154 13.27 -5.15 -6.55
N SER A 155 13.88 -5.75 -5.53
CA SER A 155 14.56 -5.03 -4.45
C SER A 155 16.07 -5.30 -4.41
N ILE A 156 16.56 -6.36 -5.07
CA ILE A 156 17.96 -6.77 -5.02
C ILE A 156 18.58 -6.60 -6.40
N LEU A 157 19.67 -5.83 -6.47
CA LEU A 157 20.44 -5.64 -7.69
C LEU A 157 21.36 -6.84 -7.94
N THR A 158 20.85 -7.85 -8.62
CA THR A 158 21.66 -9.01 -9.07
C THR A 158 22.47 -8.67 -10.33
N GLU A 159 21.82 -8.04 -11.31
CA GLU A 159 22.42 -7.61 -12.60
C GLU A 159 22.76 -6.11 -12.61
N GLU A 160 22.63 -5.45 -13.76
CA GLU A 160 22.82 -4.00 -13.95
C GLU A 160 21.54 -3.19 -13.70
N LYS A 161 20.37 -3.84 -13.66
CA LYS A 161 19.07 -3.19 -13.47
C LYS A 161 18.12 -4.02 -12.63
N LEU A 162 17.20 -3.33 -11.97
CA LEU A 162 16.04 -3.91 -11.30
C LEU A 162 14.92 -4.12 -12.33
N ASN A 163 14.27 -5.27 -12.30
CA ASN A 163 13.16 -5.60 -13.18
C ASN A 163 11.86 -5.69 -12.39
N ASN A 164 10.81 -5.08 -12.90
CA ASN A 164 9.49 -5.09 -12.27
C ASN A 164 8.50 -5.83 -13.16
N TYR A 165 7.53 -6.49 -12.54
CA TYR A 165 6.40 -7.10 -13.23
C TYR A 165 5.12 -6.36 -12.90
N TYR A 166 4.54 -5.72 -13.89
CA TYR A 166 3.28 -4.98 -13.75
C TYR A 166 2.11 -5.82 -14.27
N ASP A 167 0.98 -5.74 -13.57
CA ASP A 167 -0.27 -6.39 -13.94
C ASP A 167 -0.08 -7.87 -14.32
N VAL A 168 0.56 -8.63 -13.42
CA VAL A 168 0.75 -10.09 -13.56
C VAL A 168 -0.09 -10.83 -12.55
N TRP A 169 -0.38 -12.09 -12.83
CA TRP A 169 -1.07 -13.00 -11.92
C TRP A 169 -0.07 -13.95 -11.30
N ILE A 170 -0.12 -14.09 -9.98
CA ILE A 170 0.71 -15.04 -9.24
C ILE A 170 -0.19 -16.01 -8.52
N LYS A 171 0.23 -17.28 -8.41
CA LYS A 171 -0.44 -18.25 -7.54
C LYS A 171 -0.02 -17.96 -6.10
N THR A 172 -0.97 -17.67 -5.22
CA THR A 172 -0.67 -17.20 -3.86
C THR A 172 -0.38 -18.30 -2.87
N VAL A 173 -0.86 -19.52 -3.14
CA VAL A 173 -0.53 -20.72 -2.36
C VAL A 173 0.81 -21.26 -2.86
N SER A 174 1.90 -20.70 -2.34
CA SER A 174 3.27 -21.10 -2.64
C SER A 174 4.16 -20.99 -1.41
N ALA A 175 5.05 -21.97 -1.23
CA ALA A 175 6.08 -21.92 -0.19
C ALA A 175 7.17 -20.87 -0.47
N SER A 176 7.18 -20.29 -1.67
CA SER A 176 8.13 -19.24 -2.07
C SER A 176 7.60 -17.84 -1.83
N LEU A 177 6.39 -17.70 -1.28
CA LEU A 177 5.75 -16.43 -0.96
C LEU A 177 5.50 -16.32 0.54
N SER A 178 5.89 -15.19 1.13
CA SER A 178 5.58 -14.82 2.51
C SER A 178 4.65 -13.61 2.55
N LYS A 179 3.78 -13.57 3.55
CA LYS A 179 2.97 -12.38 3.90
C LYS A 179 3.47 -11.70 5.18
N ASP A 180 4.64 -12.10 5.68
CA ASP A 180 5.19 -11.55 6.92
C ASP A 180 5.58 -10.08 6.73
N ALA A 181 4.81 -9.18 7.32
CA ALA A 181 5.01 -7.74 7.24
C ALA A 181 6.38 -7.29 7.78
N LEU A 182 7.02 -8.08 8.64
CA LEU A 182 8.35 -7.76 9.18
C LEU A 182 9.44 -7.71 8.10
N LEU A 183 9.26 -8.46 7.00
CA LEU A 183 10.18 -8.45 5.86
C LEU A 183 10.12 -7.12 5.07
N GLY A 184 9.03 -6.37 5.20
CA GLY A 184 8.75 -5.16 4.42
C GLY A 184 9.81 -4.06 4.58
N GLU A 185 10.38 -3.88 5.77
CA GLU A 185 11.43 -2.89 5.98
C GLU A 185 12.73 -3.29 5.29
N THR A 186 13.11 -4.57 5.38
CA THR A 186 14.32 -5.10 4.74
C THR A 186 14.26 -4.97 3.23
N VAL A 187 13.14 -5.36 2.59
CA VAL A 187 13.02 -5.17 1.13
C VAL A 187 12.97 -3.70 0.72
N LYS A 188 12.39 -2.79 1.53
CA LYS A 188 12.49 -1.33 1.27
C LYS A 188 13.94 -0.86 1.27
N LEU A 189 14.72 -1.29 2.27
CA LEU A 189 16.12 -0.90 2.42
C LEU A 189 16.99 -1.50 1.31
N LEU A 190 16.78 -2.76 0.97
CA LEU A 190 17.41 -3.41 -0.19
C LEU A 190 17.08 -2.65 -1.47
N LYS A 191 15.81 -2.36 -1.73
CA LYS A 191 15.41 -1.60 -2.92
C LYS A 191 16.07 -0.24 -2.99
N LYS A 192 16.08 0.50 -1.87
CA LYS A 192 16.76 1.80 -1.78
C LYS A 192 18.24 1.67 -2.13
N SER A 193 18.97 0.74 -1.51
CA SER A 193 20.39 0.53 -1.81
C SER A 193 20.62 0.13 -3.27
N SER A 194 19.82 -0.81 -3.79
CA SER A 194 19.91 -1.31 -5.16
C SER A 194 19.67 -0.21 -6.20
N GLN A 195 18.72 0.71 -5.97
CA GLN A 195 18.44 1.84 -6.85
C GLN A 195 19.55 2.90 -6.88
N GLU A 196 20.27 3.07 -5.77
CA GLU A 196 21.49 3.89 -5.74
C GLU A 196 22.63 3.16 -6.48
N LEU A 197 22.88 1.91 -6.12
CA LEU A 197 23.99 1.10 -6.65
C LEU A 197 23.86 0.81 -8.16
N SER A 198 22.65 0.72 -8.71
CA SER A 198 22.45 0.51 -10.14
C SER A 198 22.98 1.67 -10.99
N ARG A 199 23.16 2.85 -10.40
CA ARG A 199 23.68 4.05 -11.06
C ARG A 199 25.17 4.26 -10.82
N TYR A 200 25.81 3.43 -10.00
CA TYR A 200 27.19 3.63 -9.52
C TYR A 200 28.21 3.77 -10.66
N ASN A 201 28.09 2.95 -11.70
CA ASN A 201 29.02 2.97 -12.84
C ASN A 201 28.73 4.09 -13.86
N SER A 202 27.61 4.80 -13.72
CA SER A 202 27.15 5.81 -14.70
C SER A 202 27.25 7.25 -14.20
N VAL A 203 27.85 7.50 -13.03
CA VAL A 203 27.92 8.81 -12.39
C VAL A 203 29.37 9.27 -12.16
N SER A 204 29.57 10.54 -11.79
CA SER A 204 30.90 11.08 -11.47
C SER A 204 31.49 10.46 -10.20
N ASP A 205 32.80 10.58 -9.99
CA ASP A 205 33.46 10.03 -8.80
C ASP A 205 32.97 10.70 -7.50
N GLU A 206 32.63 11.99 -7.53
CA GLU A 206 32.00 12.67 -6.40
C GLU A 206 30.61 12.10 -6.07
N GLU A 207 29.85 11.72 -7.09
CA GLU A 207 28.52 11.11 -6.92
C GLU A 207 28.60 9.66 -6.46
N LYS A 208 29.63 8.91 -6.88
CA LYS A 208 29.90 7.53 -6.41
C LYS A 208 30.01 7.46 -4.89
N ASN A 209 30.72 8.41 -4.27
CA ASN A 209 30.86 8.44 -2.81
C ASN A 209 29.52 8.65 -2.11
N LYS A 210 28.64 9.50 -2.64
CA LYS A 210 27.28 9.71 -2.10
C LYS A 210 26.42 8.46 -2.24
N ILE A 211 26.48 7.80 -3.40
CA ILE A 211 25.79 6.53 -3.66
C ILE A 211 26.24 5.47 -2.64
N LEU A 212 27.55 5.31 -2.44
CA LEU A 212 28.09 4.34 -1.48
C LEU A 212 27.68 4.67 -0.05
N GLN A 213 27.65 5.94 0.35
CA GLN A 213 27.21 6.34 1.69
C GLN A 213 25.75 5.95 1.93
N VAL A 214 24.85 6.31 1.01
CA VAL A 214 23.41 6.01 1.11
C VAL A 214 23.16 4.50 1.09
N ALA A 215 23.83 3.78 0.19
CA ALA A 215 23.72 2.32 0.08
C ALA A 215 24.25 1.63 1.35
N THR A 216 25.39 2.09 1.89
CA THR A 216 25.97 1.53 3.12
C THR A 216 25.03 1.70 4.30
N GLU A 217 24.45 2.88 4.49
CA GLU A 217 23.51 3.12 5.59
C GLU A 217 22.26 2.22 5.47
N ALA A 218 21.72 2.10 4.26
CA ALA A 218 20.56 1.25 4.00
C ALA A 218 20.88 -0.23 4.22
N LEU A 219 22.01 -0.72 3.71
CA LEU A 219 22.42 -2.12 3.86
C LEU A 219 22.76 -2.48 5.31
N LYS A 220 23.38 -1.58 6.09
CA LYS A 220 23.61 -1.79 7.52
C LYS A 220 22.29 -1.92 8.30
N LYS A 221 21.32 -1.06 7.99
CA LYS A 221 19.96 -1.13 8.57
C LYS A 221 19.21 -2.39 8.15
N ALA A 222 19.43 -2.88 6.93
CA ALA A 222 18.85 -4.14 6.47
C ALA A 222 19.50 -5.33 7.20
N ALA A 223 20.84 -5.35 7.28
CA ALA A 223 21.59 -6.41 7.94
C ALA A 223 21.23 -6.55 9.43
N SER A 224 20.90 -5.46 10.11
CA SER A 224 20.50 -5.49 11.52
C SER A 224 19.14 -6.17 11.77
N LYS A 225 18.33 -6.39 10.72
CA LYS A 225 17.07 -7.15 10.82
C LYS A 225 17.29 -8.65 10.97
N GLN A 226 18.44 -9.16 10.51
CA GLN A 226 18.83 -10.57 10.63
C GLN A 226 17.76 -11.55 10.11
N ASP A 227 17.06 -11.17 9.05
CA ASP A 227 15.99 -11.97 8.47
C ASP A 227 16.49 -12.84 7.30
N GLU A 228 15.52 -13.46 6.61
CA GLU A 228 15.73 -14.33 5.47
C GLU A 228 16.69 -13.75 4.41
N PHE A 229 16.74 -12.42 4.21
CA PHE A 229 17.52 -11.77 3.17
C PHE A 229 18.98 -11.46 3.55
N ASN A 230 19.47 -11.91 4.71
CA ASN A 230 20.83 -11.60 5.17
C ASN A 230 21.92 -12.05 4.17
N ALA A 231 21.75 -13.21 3.52
CA ALA A 231 22.69 -13.67 2.49
C ALA A 231 22.74 -12.71 1.29
N ASP A 232 21.58 -12.22 0.85
CA ASP A 232 21.46 -11.30 -0.27
C ASP A 232 22.06 -9.93 0.04
N ILE A 233 21.85 -9.44 1.27
CA ILE A 233 22.45 -8.20 1.78
C ILE A 233 23.98 -8.27 1.74
N ASN A 234 24.55 -9.37 2.23
CA ASN A 234 26.00 -9.57 2.23
C ASN A 234 26.56 -9.72 0.80
N ALA A 235 25.86 -10.42 -0.09
CA ALA A 235 26.26 -10.56 -1.49
C ALA A 235 26.25 -9.20 -2.22
N LEU A 236 25.20 -8.40 -2.03
CA LEU A 236 25.10 -7.06 -2.61
C LEU A 236 26.20 -6.14 -2.05
N ALA A 237 26.43 -6.15 -0.73
CA ALA A 237 27.51 -5.37 -0.12
C ALA A 237 28.89 -5.77 -0.66
N GLY A 238 29.16 -7.07 -0.77
CA GLY A 238 30.41 -7.61 -1.30
C GLY A 238 30.69 -7.19 -2.75
N LYS A 239 29.67 -7.16 -3.61
CA LYS A 239 29.78 -6.71 -5.02
C LYS A 239 30.30 -5.28 -5.15
N PHE A 240 30.04 -4.42 -4.16
CA PHE A 240 30.43 -3.01 -4.16
C PHE A 240 31.50 -2.67 -3.10
N GLY A 241 32.10 -3.67 -2.46
CA GLY A 241 33.14 -3.44 -1.44
C GLY A 241 32.63 -2.73 -0.17
N ILE A 242 31.33 -2.81 0.13
CA ILE A 242 30.73 -2.19 1.30
C ILE A 242 30.96 -3.07 2.54
N VAL A 243 31.43 -2.46 3.63
CA VAL A 243 31.61 -3.12 4.92
C VAL A 243 30.39 -2.88 5.81
N LEU A 244 29.74 -3.95 6.24
CA LEU A 244 28.50 -3.90 7.04
C LEU A 244 28.73 -3.89 8.56
N GLN A 245 29.97 -4.14 9.01
CA GLN A 245 30.38 -4.01 10.41
C GLN A 245 30.35 -2.56 10.89
#